data_AF-A0A530ZL81-F1
#
_entry.id   AF-A0A530ZL81-F1
#
_cell.length_a   1.000
_cell.length_b   1.000
_cell.length_c   1.000
_cell.angle_alpha   90.00
_cell.angle_beta   90.00
_cell.angle_gamma   90.00
#
_symmetry.space_group_name_H-M   'P 1'
#
loop_
_entity.id
_entity.type
_entity.pdbx_description
1 polymer ?
#
loop_
_entity_poly.entity_id
_entity_poly.type
_entity_poly.pdbx_seq_one_letter_code
_entity_poly.pdbx_strand_id
1 'polypeptide(L)'
;MRLFWIFRFWRSFSAAGLLIGTLFFAASLTPTLLPRTFVTQGVLSGCSFAAGYGLGVFGRWLADYLELPKPTGRIVRAIKLVAAAICILVAVAFLWQASEWQNSIRQLMRLEPVDAAHPLKVGLIALLTFVLLILLARLFQVTFLFISRMLGRIVPKRVSYVIGIAAAAALFWTVVNGVFFRFALHAADSSFQAFDELI
;
A
#
# COMPACT_ATOMS: atom_id res chain seq x y z
N MET A 1 -2.21 -26.26 13.80
CA MET A 1 -2.04 -26.36 12.33
C MET A 1 -2.67 -25.22 11.50
N ARG A 2 -3.20 -24.12 12.07
CA ARG A 2 -3.87 -23.04 11.27
C ARG A 2 -2.98 -21.85 10.83
N LEU A 3 -1.77 -21.70 11.37
CA LEU A 3 -0.89 -20.54 11.09
C LEU A 3 -0.07 -20.62 9.78
N PHE A 4 0.16 -21.82 9.27
CA PHE A 4 0.97 -22.01 8.05
C PHE A 4 0.23 -21.58 6.78
N TRP A 5 -1.11 -21.50 6.83
CA TRP A 5 -1.93 -21.14 5.68
C TRP A 5 -1.80 -19.67 5.30
N ILE A 6 -1.73 -18.74 6.26
CA ILE A 6 -1.55 -17.30 5.98
C ILE A 6 -0.15 -17.03 5.37
N PHE A 7 0.87 -17.72 5.88
CA PHE A 7 2.15 -18.07 5.23
C PHE A 7 2.05 -18.34 3.72
N ARG A 8 1.33 -19.42 3.39
CA ARG A 8 1.27 -19.95 2.02
C ARG A 8 0.38 -19.10 1.11
N PHE A 9 -0.62 -18.45 1.68
CA PHE A 9 -1.60 -17.62 1.01
C PHE A 9 -0.99 -16.35 0.41
N TRP A 10 -0.02 -15.76 1.10
CA TRP A 10 0.69 -14.56 0.66
C TRP A 10 1.83 -14.82 -0.34
N ARG A 11 2.35 -16.06 -0.44
CA ARG A 11 3.24 -16.45 -1.56
C ARG A 11 2.48 -16.63 -2.88
N SER A 12 1.15 -16.64 -2.84
CA SER A 12 0.29 -16.63 -4.01
C SER A 12 -0.21 -15.21 -4.24
N PHE A 13 0.45 -14.45 -5.13
CA PHE A 13 -0.09 -13.20 -5.67
C PHE A 13 -1.62 -13.30 -5.85
N SER A 14 -2.36 -12.42 -5.16
CA SER A 14 -3.82 -12.39 -5.26
C SER A 14 -4.22 -11.56 -6.48
N ALA A 15 -4.64 -12.23 -7.55
CA ALA A 15 -5.20 -11.54 -8.72
C ALA A 15 -6.35 -10.62 -8.31
N ALA A 16 -7.22 -11.07 -7.40
CA ALA A 16 -8.30 -10.24 -6.84
C ALA A 16 -7.75 -8.99 -6.11
N GLY A 17 -6.67 -9.14 -5.34
CA GLY A 17 -6.00 -8.00 -4.68
C GLY A 17 -5.40 -7.02 -5.69
N LEU A 18 -4.77 -7.51 -6.75
CA LEU A 18 -4.24 -6.65 -7.80
C LEU A 18 -5.36 -5.90 -8.54
N LEU A 19 -6.46 -6.59 -8.88
CA LEU A 19 -7.59 -5.97 -9.58
C LEU A 19 -8.25 -4.88 -8.73
N ILE A 20 -8.62 -5.20 -7.48
CA ILE A 20 -9.25 -4.22 -6.57
C ILE A 20 -8.28 -3.09 -6.24
N GLY A 21 -7.01 -3.40 -6.01
CA GLY A 21 -5.95 -2.41 -5.83
C GLY A 21 -5.86 -1.46 -7.02
N THR A 22 -5.84 -2.00 -8.24
CA THR A 22 -5.75 -1.19 -9.47
C THR A 22 -6.97 -0.30 -9.66
N LEU A 23 -8.16 -0.78 -9.33
CA LEU A 23 -9.37 0.05 -9.36
C LEU A 23 -9.29 1.21 -8.37
N PHE A 24 -8.79 0.98 -7.16
CA PHE A 24 -8.62 2.04 -6.15
C PHE A 24 -7.52 3.02 -6.55
N PHE A 25 -6.45 2.54 -7.17
CA PHE A 25 -5.41 3.38 -7.74
C PHE A 25 -5.93 4.27 -8.87
N ALA A 26 -6.67 3.68 -9.82
CA ALA A 26 -7.32 4.41 -10.90
C ALA A 26 -8.31 5.47 -10.36
N ALA A 27 -9.09 5.12 -9.33
CA ALA A 27 -9.98 6.05 -8.64
C ALA A 27 -9.21 7.20 -7.97
N SER A 28 -8.04 6.93 -7.37
CA SER A 28 -7.20 7.96 -6.75
C SER A 28 -6.58 8.94 -7.76
N LEU A 29 -6.49 8.56 -9.03
CA LEU A 29 -5.95 9.39 -10.11
C LEU A 29 -7.02 10.24 -10.80
N THR A 30 -8.26 10.20 -10.33
CA THR A 30 -9.32 11.08 -10.84
C THR A 30 -8.95 12.56 -10.64
N PRO A 31 -9.31 13.42 -11.61
CA PRO A 31 -8.87 14.81 -11.61
C PRO A 31 -9.39 15.55 -10.38
N THR A 32 -8.48 16.28 -9.72
CA THR A 32 -8.79 17.16 -8.60
C THR A 32 -8.35 18.58 -8.92
N LEU A 33 -9.15 19.56 -8.51
CA LEU A 33 -8.86 20.98 -8.68
C LEU A 33 -7.81 21.50 -7.68
N LEU A 34 -7.46 20.70 -6.67
CA LEU A 34 -6.43 21.06 -5.70
C LEU A 34 -5.03 20.88 -6.32
N PRO A 35 -4.12 21.86 -6.17
CA PRO A 35 -2.74 21.72 -6.59
C PRO A 35 -2.06 20.65 -5.72
N ARG A 36 -2.04 19.40 -6.20
CA ARG A 36 -1.30 18.31 -5.57
C ARG A 36 0.09 18.20 -6.16
N THR A 37 1.09 18.12 -5.28
CA THR A 37 2.44 17.76 -5.67
C THR A 37 2.50 16.29 -6.11
N PHE A 38 3.45 15.96 -6.99
CA PHE A 38 3.70 14.56 -7.40
C PHE A 38 3.92 13.63 -6.20
N VAL A 39 4.50 14.13 -5.10
CA VAL A 39 4.70 13.37 -3.86
C VAL A 39 3.39 13.00 -3.20
N THR A 40 2.53 13.99 -2.91
CA THR A 40 1.26 13.75 -2.21
C THR A 40 0.31 12.86 -3.02
N GLN A 41 0.31 13.01 -4.35
CA GLN A 41 -0.45 12.14 -5.25
C GLN A 41 0.11 10.72 -5.26
N GLY A 42 1.42 10.55 -5.43
CA GLY A 42 2.06 9.23 -5.43
C GLY A 42 1.77 8.47 -4.13
N VAL A 43 1.93 9.13 -2.98
CA VAL A 43 1.62 8.55 -1.67
C VAL A 43 0.15 8.15 -1.56
N LEU A 44 -0.78 9.04 -1.94
CA LEU A 44 -2.21 8.73 -1.89
C LEU A 44 -2.56 7.53 -2.78
N SER A 45 -2.04 7.50 -4.00
CA SER A 45 -2.29 6.42 -4.95
C SER A 45 -1.69 5.10 -4.48
N GLY A 46 -0.49 5.12 -3.91
CA GLY A 46 0.14 3.94 -3.30
C GLY A 46 -0.64 3.40 -2.10
N CYS A 47 -1.12 4.29 -1.20
CA CYS A 47 -2.00 3.92 -0.08
C CYS A 47 -3.33 3.31 -0.57
N SER A 48 -3.95 3.92 -1.58
CA SER A 48 -5.20 3.45 -2.17
C SER A 48 -5.03 2.06 -2.79
N PHE A 49 -3.94 1.86 -3.53
CA PHE A 49 -3.59 0.55 -4.10
C PHE A 49 -3.35 -0.50 -3.00
N ALA A 50 -2.62 -0.14 -1.94
CA ALA A 50 -2.38 -1.02 -0.79
C ALA A 50 -3.68 -1.43 -0.08
N ALA A 51 -4.62 -0.48 0.11
CA ALA A 51 -5.92 -0.76 0.71
C ALA A 51 -6.75 -1.73 -0.15
N GLY A 52 -6.84 -1.49 -1.46
CA GLY A 52 -7.53 -2.39 -2.38
C GLY A 52 -6.88 -3.77 -2.47
N TYR A 53 -5.54 -3.84 -2.42
CA TYR A 53 -4.83 -5.11 -2.32
C TYR A 53 -5.16 -5.86 -1.02
N GLY A 54 -5.19 -5.15 0.11
CA GLY A 54 -5.58 -5.69 1.41
C GLY A 54 -7.00 -6.27 1.40
N LEU A 55 -7.95 -5.58 0.77
CA LEU A 55 -9.33 -6.06 0.57
C LEU A 55 -9.37 -7.35 -0.24
N GLY A 56 -8.65 -7.43 -1.35
CA GLY A 56 -8.62 -8.66 -2.15
C GLY A 56 -7.86 -9.82 -1.49
N VAL A 57 -6.93 -9.53 -0.58
CA VAL A 57 -6.33 -10.54 0.32
C VAL A 57 -7.36 -11.02 1.34
N PHE A 58 -8.09 -10.10 1.98
CA PHE A 58 -9.14 -10.43 2.94
C PHE A 58 -10.27 -11.26 2.32
N GLY A 59 -10.73 -10.90 1.13
CA GLY A 59 -11.76 -11.66 0.41
C GLY A 59 -11.33 -13.09 0.10
N ARG A 60 -10.07 -13.31 -0.30
CA ARG A 60 -9.56 -14.67 -0.49
C ARG A 60 -9.39 -15.41 0.85
N TRP A 61 -9.11 -14.71 1.95
CA TRP A 61 -9.01 -15.33 3.29
C TRP A 61 -10.39 -15.78 3.75
N LEU A 62 -11.41 -14.98 3.48
CA LEU A 62 -12.81 -15.32 3.73
C LEU A 62 -13.25 -16.52 2.87
N ALA A 63 -12.86 -16.57 1.59
CA ALA A 63 -13.12 -17.73 0.73
C ALA A 63 -12.46 -19.01 1.25
N ASP A 64 -11.23 -18.91 1.77
CA ASP A 64 -10.53 -20.01 2.42
C ASP A 64 -11.20 -20.43 3.74
N TYR A 65 -11.75 -19.47 4.50
CA TYR A 65 -12.50 -19.72 5.73
C TYR A 65 -13.85 -20.41 5.47
N LEU A 66 -14.50 -20.07 4.36
CA LEU A 66 -15.73 -20.71 3.87
C LEU A 66 -15.47 -22.03 3.13
N GLU A 67 -14.21 -22.50 3.09
CA GLU A 67 -13.79 -23.75 2.43
C GLU A 67 -14.20 -23.84 0.94
N LEU A 68 -14.28 -22.70 0.25
CA LEU A 68 -14.67 -22.66 -1.16
C LEU A 68 -13.66 -23.43 -2.02
N PRO A 69 -14.13 -24.11 -3.09
CA PRO A 69 -13.28 -24.92 -3.95
C PRO A 69 -12.16 -24.06 -4.56
N LYS A 70 -10.92 -24.46 -4.32
CA LYS A 70 -9.74 -23.74 -4.79
C LYS A 70 -9.40 -24.22 -6.20
N PRO A 71 -9.49 -23.36 -7.23
CA PRO A 71 -8.99 -23.74 -8.54
C PRO A 71 -7.47 -23.93 -8.43
N THR A 72 -6.99 -25.11 -8.80
CA THR A 72 -5.57 -25.46 -8.81
C THR A 72 -5.17 -25.86 -10.24
N GLY A 73 -4.01 -25.38 -10.71
CA GLY A 73 -3.51 -25.72 -12.06
C GLY A 73 -2.70 -24.62 -12.73
N ARG A 74 -2.15 -24.94 -13.92
CA ARG A 74 -1.40 -23.98 -14.77
C ARG A 74 -2.29 -22.83 -15.25
N ILE A 75 -3.58 -23.10 -15.49
CA ILE A 75 -4.59 -22.11 -15.91
C ILE A 75 -4.71 -20.97 -14.87
N VAL A 76 -4.68 -21.29 -13.58
CA VAL A 76 -4.75 -20.27 -12.51
C VAL A 76 -3.52 -19.38 -12.49
N ARG A 77 -2.34 -19.90 -12.83
CA ARG A 77 -1.12 -19.09 -12.98
C ARG A 77 -1.23 -18.19 -14.20
N ALA A 78 -1.72 -18.70 -15.33
CA ALA A 78 -1.96 -17.91 -16.53
C ALA A 78 -2.95 -16.77 -16.26
N ILE A 79 -4.09 -17.06 -15.61
CA ILE A 79 -5.08 -16.05 -15.21
C ILE A 79 -4.44 -14.96 -14.32
N LYS A 80 -3.59 -15.35 -13.36
CA LYS A 80 -2.87 -14.38 -12.52
C LYS A 80 -1.91 -13.50 -13.30
N LEU A 81 -1.17 -14.09 -14.25
CA LEU A 81 -0.24 -13.34 -15.10
C LEU A 81 -0.99 -12.37 -16.02
N VAL A 82 -2.07 -12.83 -16.65
CA VAL A 82 -2.94 -12.00 -17.49
C VAL A 82 -3.56 -10.87 -16.65
N ALA A 83 -4.09 -11.18 -15.47
CA ALA A 83 -4.63 -10.16 -14.57
C ALA A 83 -3.56 -9.14 -14.16
N ALA A 84 -2.33 -9.58 -13.84
CA ALA A 84 -1.23 -8.68 -13.52
C ALA A 84 -0.85 -7.80 -14.71
N ALA A 85 -0.81 -8.36 -15.93
CA ALA A 85 -0.54 -7.59 -17.15
C ALA A 85 -1.62 -6.53 -17.40
N ILE A 86 -2.90 -6.90 -17.25
CA ILE A 86 -4.03 -5.96 -17.35
C ILE A 86 -3.90 -4.85 -16.29
N CYS A 87 -3.59 -5.21 -15.04
CA CYS A 87 -3.39 -4.22 -13.97
C CYS A 87 -2.27 -3.23 -14.29
N ILE A 88 -1.13 -3.70 -14.81
CA ILE A 88 -0.02 -2.83 -15.24
C ILE A 88 -0.48 -1.90 -16.36
N LEU A 89 -1.16 -2.44 -17.38
CA LEU A 89 -1.64 -1.66 -18.52
C LEU A 89 -2.62 -0.57 -18.07
N VAL A 90 -3.57 -0.90 -17.19
CA VAL A 90 -4.52 0.07 -16.62
C VAL A 90 -3.78 1.11 -15.78
N ALA A 91 -2.83 0.72 -14.93
CA ALA A 91 -2.08 1.67 -14.10
C ALA A 91 -1.28 2.66 -14.97
N VAL A 92 -0.61 2.19 -16.03
CA VAL A 92 0.13 3.04 -16.97
C VAL A 92 -0.82 3.98 -17.72
N ALA A 93 -1.94 3.46 -18.22
CA ALA A 93 -2.93 4.26 -18.95
C ALA A 93 -3.51 5.38 -18.07
N PHE A 94 -3.87 5.09 -16.81
CA PHE A 94 -4.40 6.10 -15.89
C PHE A 94 -3.35 7.11 -15.45
N LEU A 95 -2.08 6.71 -15.27
CA LEU A 95 -0.99 7.65 -14.99
C LEU A 95 -0.77 8.63 -16.13
N TRP A 96 -0.82 8.14 -17.38
CA TRP A 96 -0.73 8.99 -18.56
C TRP A 96 -1.92 9.96 -18.64
N GLN A 97 -3.13 9.42 -18.51
CA GLN A 97 -4.37 10.19 -18.58
C GLN A 97 -4.46 11.26 -17.48
N ALA A 98 -3.94 10.98 -16.27
CA ALA A 98 -3.87 11.96 -15.20
C ALA A 98 -3.00 13.17 -15.56
N SER A 99 -1.93 12.98 -16.34
CA SER A 99 -1.09 14.06 -16.85
C SER A 99 -1.84 14.94 -17.85
N GLU A 100 -2.58 14.31 -18.77
CA GLU A 100 -3.38 15.01 -19.78
C GLU A 100 -4.49 15.85 -19.15
N TRP A 101 -5.18 15.29 -18.14
CA TRP A 101 -6.18 16.03 -17.38
C TRP A 101 -5.58 17.23 -16.64
N GLN A 102 -4.40 17.08 -16.05
CA GLN A 102 -3.68 18.20 -15.42
C GLN A 102 -3.27 19.27 -16.43
N ASN A 103 -2.72 18.86 -17.58
CA ASN A 103 -2.35 19.78 -18.65
C ASN A 103 -3.54 20.56 -19.21
N SER A 104 -4.70 19.91 -19.33
CA SER A 104 -5.94 20.56 -19.75
C SER A 104 -6.31 21.70 -18.80
N ILE A 105 -6.27 21.46 -17.48
CA ILE A 105 -6.58 22.49 -16.47
C ILE A 105 -5.53 23.62 -16.51
N ARG A 106 -4.24 23.26 -16.60
CA ARG A 106 -3.16 24.25 -16.67
C ARG A 106 -3.23 25.12 -17.91
N GLN A 107 -3.59 24.55 -19.06
CA GLN A 107 -3.84 25.31 -20.28
C GLN A 107 -4.99 26.31 -20.10
N LEU A 108 -6.10 25.91 -19.48
CA LEU A 108 -7.20 26.81 -19.15
C LEU A 108 -6.76 27.94 -18.19
N MET A 109 -5.88 27.63 -17.25
CA MET A 109 -5.29 28.61 -16.32
C MET A 109 -4.10 29.39 -16.90
N ARG A 110 -3.73 29.18 -18.17
CA ARG A 110 -2.55 29.77 -18.83
C ARG A 110 -1.23 29.53 -18.08
N LEU A 111 -1.10 28.36 -17.46
CA LEU A 111 0.11 27.89 -16.79
C LEU A 111 0.93 27.00 -17.71
N GLU A 112 2.23 26.87 -17.43
CA GLU A 112 3.11 25.96 -18.16
C GLU A 112 2.68 24.49 -17.98
N PRO A 113 2.83 23.65 -19.02
CA PRO A 113 2.54 22.23 -18.95
C PRO A 113 3.27 21.54 -17.81
N VAL A 114 2.68 20.47 -17.29
CA VAL A 114 3.34 19.57 -16.34
C VAL A 114 4.54 18.91 -17.02
N ASP A 115 5.65 18.77 -16.27
CA ASP A 115 6.83 18.00 -16.66
C ASP A 115 6.44 16.64 -17.27
N ALA A 116 7.02 16.28 -18.41
CA ALA A 116 6.83 14.95 -19.02
C ALA A 116 7.22 13.80 -18.08
N ALA A 117 8.09 14.06 -17.08
CA ALA A 117 8.49 13.09 -16.07
C ALA A 117 7.50 12.95 -14.89
N HIS A 118 6.49 13.81 -14.77
CA HIS A 118 5.55 13.82 -13.65
C HIS A 118 4.80 12.48 -13.47
N PRO A 119 4.24 11.84 -14.52
CA PRO A 119 3.55 10.56 -14.36
C PRO A 119 4.49 9.44 -13.86
N LEU A 120 5.74 9.46 -14.32
CA LEU A 120 6.77 8.52 -13.88
C LEU A 120 7.14 8.73 -12.41
N LYS A 121 7.32 9.99 -11.97
CA LYS A 121 7.57 10.35 -10.57
C LYS A 121 6.41 9.88 -9.67
N VAL A 122 5.17 10.17 -10.05
CA VAL A 122 3.97 9.75 -9.31
C VAL A 122 3.89 8.22 -9.22
N GLY A 123 4.07 7.52 -10.35
CA GLY A 123 4.03 6.06 -10.41
C GLY A 123 5.13 5.41 -9.56
N LEU A 124 6.35 5.95 -9.58
CA LEU A 124 7.46 5.45 -8.77
C LEU A 124 7.19 5.63 -7.28
N ILE A 125 6.71 6.81 -6.87
CA ILE A 125 6.37 7.09 -5.46
C ILE A 125 5.22 6.18 -5.02
N ALA A 126 4.18 5.99 -5.85
CA ALA A 126 3.08 5.09 -5.54
C ALA A 126 3.54 3.64 -5.36
N LEU A 127 4.44 3.15 -6.23
CA LEU A 127 5.03 1.83 -6.12
C LEU A 127 5.85 1.70 -4.83
N LEU A 128 6.69 2.69 -4.52
CA LEU A 128 7.49 2.72 -3.30
C LEU A 128 6.60 2.71 -2.05
N THR A 129 5.57 3.56 -2.00
CA THR A 129 4.60 3.60 -0.90
C THR A 129 3.89 2.27 -0.75
N PHE A 130 3.42 1.65 -1.84
CA PHE A 130 2.80 0.33 -1.81
C PHE A 130 3.75 -0.73 -1.24
N VAL A 131 4.98 -0.82 -1.76
CA VAL A 131 5.99 -1.79 -1.30
C VAL A 131 6.28 -1.58 0.18
N LEU A 132 6.46 -0.34 0.62
CA LEU A 132 6.75 0.01 2.00
C LEU A 132 5.60 -0.39 2.94
N LEU A 133 4.35 -0.10 2.57
CA LEU A 133 3.18 -0.52 3.36
C LEU A 133 3.07 -2.04 3.47
N ILE A 134 3.32 -2.77 2.38
CA ILE A 134 3.31 -4.24 2.38
C ILE A 134 4.46 -4.80 3.22
N LEU A 135 5.65 -4.20 3.17
CA LEU A 135 6.78 -4.58 4.01
C LEU A 135 6.50 -4.35 5.49
N LEU A 136 5.89 -3.20 5.84
CA LEU A 136 5.46 -2.92 7.21
C LEU A 136 4.42 -3.92 7.71
N ALA A 137 3.40 -4.21 6.91
CA ALA A 137 2.40 -5.22 7.23
C ALA A 137 3.05 -6.60 7.45
N ARG A 138 4.02 -6.97 6.61
CA ARG A 138 4.78 -8.22 6.75
C ARG A 138 5.61 -8.24 8.02
N LEU A 139 6.32 -7.15 8.32
CA LEU A 139 7.15 -7.03 9.52
C LEU A 139 6.28 -7.18 10.77
N PHE A 140 5.13 -6.49 10.81
CA PHE A 140 4.16 -6.62 11.90
C PHE A 140 3.73 -8.07 12.11
N GLN A 141 3.39 -8.76 11.01
CA GLN A 141 2.96 -10.15 11.07
C GLN A 141 4.06 -11.10 11.54
N VAL A 142 5.30 -10.91 11.08
CA VAL A 142 6.44 -11.72 11.52
C VAL A 142 6.70 -11.51 13.01
N THR A 143 6.70 -10.26 13.48
CA THR A 143 6.86 -9.92 14.90
C THR A 143 5.78 -10.53 15.76
N PHE A 144 4.51 -10.36 15.38
CA PHE A 144 3.37 -10.99 16.04
C PHE A 144 3.56 -12.50 16.18
N LEU A 145 3.91 -13.18 15.08
CA LEU A 145 4.04 -14.63 15.05
C LEU A 145 5.27 -15.12 15.80
N PHE A 146 6.35 -14.36 15.80
CA PHE A 146 7.53 -14.63 16.60
C PHE A 146 7.18 -14.58 18.09
N ILE A 147 6.53 -13.50 18.54
CA ILE A 147 6.10 -13.32 19.93
C ILE A 147 5.10 -14.42 20.34
N SER A 148 4.05 -14.65 19.53
CA SER A 148 3.06 -15.69 19.84
C SER A 148 3.64 -17.10 19.88
N ARG A 149 4.64 -17.43 19.06
CA ARG A 149 5.33 -18.74 19.12
C ARG A 149 6.19 -18.86 20.37
N MET A 150 6.88 -17.78 20.75
CA MET A 150 7.69 -17.76 21.97
C MET A 150 6.82 -17.96 23.21
N LEU A 151 5.71 -17.22 23.32
CA LEU A 151 4.75 -17.37 24.43
C LEU A 151 3.94 -18.66 24.39
N GLY A 152 3.72 -19.24 23.20
CA GLY A 152 3.01 -20.52 23.06
C GLY A 152 3.73 -21.72 23.69
N ARG A 153 4.99 -21.54 24.12
CA ARG A 153 5.72 -22.54 24.94
C ARG A 153 5.33 -22.48 26.42
N ILE A 154 4.78 -21.36 26.89
CA ILE A 154 4.51 -21.09 28.30
C ILE A 154 2.99 -21.04 28.57
N VAL A 155 2.21 -20.49 27.63
CA VAL A 155 0.79 -20.13 27.84
C VAL A 155 -0.09 -20.79 26.77
N PRO A 156 -1.37 -21.13 27.07
CA PRO A 156 -2.32 -21.64 26.08
C PRO A 156 -2.44 -20.78 24.82
N LYS A 157 -2.53 -21.44 23.66
CA LYS A 157 -2.46 -20.84 22.31
C LYS A 157 -3.37 -19.61 22.09
N ARG A 158 -4.56 -19.58 22.71
CA ARG A 158 -5.51 -18.46 22.57
C ARG A 158 -4.97 -17.18 23.21
N VAL A 159 -4.40 -17.30 24.41
CA VAL A 159 -3.82 -16.18 25.16
C VAL A 159 -2.53 -15.70 24.49
N SER A 160 -1.72 -16.60 23.94
CA SER A 160 -0.49 -16.24 23.20
C SER A 160 -0.77 -15.38 21.96
N TYR A 161 -1.93 -15.52 21.31
CA TYR A 161 -2.30 -14.65 20.20
C TYR A 161 -2.71 -13.26 20.68
N VAL A 162 -3.52 -13.16 21.74
CA VAL A 162 -3.93 -11.86 22.28
C VAL A 162 -2.71 -11.08 22.75
N ILE A 163 -1.82 -11.72 23.52
CA ILE A 163 -0.58 -11.08 23.98
C ILE A 163 0.35 -10.76 22.81
N GLY A 164 0.47 -11.66 21.84
CA GLY A 164 1.30 -11.41 20.65
C GLY A 164 0.82 -10.19 19.85
N ILE A 165 -0.49 -10.04 19.66
CA ILE A 165 -1.08 -8.88 18.97
C ILE A 165 -0.82 -7.62 19.79
N ALA A 166 -1.10 -7.66 21.10
CA ALA A 166 -0.90 -6.51 21.98
C ALA A 166 0.57 -6.05 22.00
N ALA A 167 1.51 -6.99 22.10
CA ALA A 167 2.94 -6.70 22.12
C ALA A 167 3.45 -6.17 20.76
N ALA A 168 3.02 -6.78 19.64
CA ALA A 168 3.36 -6.27 18.32
C ALA A 168 2.77 -4.87 18.07
N ALA A 169 1.53 -4.61 18.51
CA ALA A 169 0.89 -3.30 18.45
C ALA A 169 1.64 -2.27 19.29
N ALA A 170 2.03 -2.59 20.52
CA ALA A 170 2.82 -1.70 21.38
C ALA A 170 4.20 -1.39 20.79
N LEU A 171 4.88 -2.39 20.22
CA LEU A 171 6.16 -2.20 19.54
C LEU A 171 6.02 -1.26 18.33
N PHE A 172 5.02 -1.47 17.48
CA PHE A 172 4.80 -0.60 16.33
C PHE A 172 4.37 0.80 16.75
N TRP A 173 3.54 0.92 17.79
CA TRP A 173 3.11 2.21 18.34
C TRP A 173 4.31 3.04 18.82
N THR A 174 5.25 2.42 19.53
CA THR A 174 6.47 3.11 19.99
C THR A 174 7.37 3.53 18.83
N VAL A 175 7.54 2.68 17.81
CA VAL A 175 8.29 3.04 16.60
C VAL A 175 7.64 4.18 15.84
N VAL A 176 6.32 4.11 15.62
CA VAL A 176 5.56 5.13 14.91
C VAL A 176 5.65 6.46 15.64
N ASN A 177 5.41 6.52 16.96
CA ASN A 177 5.58 7.75 17.73
C ASN A 177 7.01 8.30 17.68
N GLY A 178 8.02 7.43 17.77
CA GLY A 178 9.42 7.84 17.67
C GLY A 178 9.79 8.43 16.30
N VAL A 179 9.24 7.86 15.22
CA VAL A 179 9.44 8.38 13.85
C VAL A 179 8.65 9.66 13.63
N PHE A 180 7.38 9.71 14.02
CA PHE A 180 6.55 10.92 13.91
C PHE A 180 7.16 12.10 14.65
N PHE A 181 7.67 11.89 15.86
CA PHE A 181 8.32 12.94 16.63
C PHE A 181 9.57 13.47 15.92
N ARG A 182 10.42 12.59 15.38
CA ARG A 182 11.61 13.00 14.60
C ARG A 182 11.24 13.72 13.30
N PHE A 183 10.18 13.26 12.62
CA PHE A 183 9.71 13.88 11.38
C PHE A 183 9.06 15.23 11.64
N ALA A 184 8.30 15.37 12.74
CA ALA A 184 7.74 16.64 13.18
C ALA A 184 8.83 17.64 13.55
N LEU A 185 9.89 17.19 14.24
CA LEU A 185 11.06 18.01 14.52
C LEU A 185 11.79 18.43 13.23
N HIS A 186 12.06 17.52 12.31
CA HIS A 186 12.67 17.86 11.02
C HIS A 186 11.80 18.80 10.17
N ALA A 187 10.47 18.61 10.18
CA ALA A 187 9.54 19.48 9.48
C ALA A 187 9.51 20.88 10.12
N ALA A 188 9.50 20.95 11.45
CA ALA A 188 9.63 22.20 12.18
C ALA A 188 10.95 22.90 11.84
N ASP A 189 12.08 22.20 11.92
CA ASP A 189 13.41 22.75 11.59
C ASP A 189 13.48 23.25 10.15
N SER A 190 12.93 22.52 9.18
CA SER A 190 12.86 22.95 7.78
C SER A 190 11.95 24.16 7.56
N SER A 191 10.89 24.29 8.37
CA SER A 191 10.01 25.45 8.32
C SER A 191 10.68 26.67 8.95
N PHE A 192 11.43 26.49 10.03
CA PHE A 192 12.20 27.58 10.65
C PHE A 192 13.32 28.08 9.73
N GLN A 193 14.01 27.19 9.01
CA GLN A 193 14.97 27.60 7.98
C GLN A 193 14.33 28.41 6.84
N ALA A 194 13.13 28.02 6.39
CA ALA A 194 12.40 28.76 5.37
C ALA A 194 11.87 30.13 5.87
N PHE A 195 11.63 30.28 7.17
CA PHE A 195 11.28 31.59 7.77
C PHE A 195 12.51 32.48 7.98
N ASP A 196 13.67 31.90 8.32
CA ASP A 196 14.93 32.63 8.47
C ASP A 196 15.49 33.12 7.12
N GLU A 197 15.16 32.46 6.00
CA GLU A 197 15.50 32.95 4.65
C GLU A 197 14.60 34.12 4.17
N LEU A 198 13.50 34.38 4.86
CA LEU A 198 12.52 35.42 4.52
C LEU A 198 12.64 36.71 5.36
N ILE A 199 13.47 36.70 6.41
CA ILE A 199 13.76 37.85 7.32
C ILE A 199 15.18 38.33 7.07
#